data_AF-A0A3S8ZB21-F1
#
_entry.id   AF-A0A3S8ZB21-F1
#
_cell.length_a   1.000
_cell.length_b   1.000
_cell.length_c   1.000
_cell.angle_alpha   90.00
_cell.angle_beta   90.00
_cell.angle_gamma   90.00
#
_symmetry.space_group_name_H-M   'P 1'
#
loop_
_entity.id
_entity.type
_entity.pdbx_description
1 polymer ?
#
loop_
_entity_poly.entity_id
_entity_poly.type
_entity_poly.pdbx_seq_one_letter_code
_entity_poly.pdbx_strand_id
1 'polypeptide(L)'
;MLVLDDEGLSTPAVFRRYDELHPEPHDPAPVEELINALGSQVLGDLSGLFVNDLAEPAFTLRTDLAERFNRLDGAGIATVLSGSGPTIGVLCESVEAADALAGQLSKEGLRAVRADGPVAGAHIVRSS
;
A
#
# COMPACT_ATOMS: atom_id res chain seq x y z
N MET A 1 -3.18 7.22 -3.48
CA MET A 1 -3.64 6.49 -4.70
C MET A 1 -3.55 4.99 -4.44
N LEU A 2 -4.40 4.17 -5.08
CA LEU A 2 -4.39 2.70 -4.98
C LEU A 2 -4.24 2.07 -6.37
N VAL A 3 -3.42 1.04 -6.49
CA VAL A 3 -3.34 0.15 -7.65
C VAL A 3 -4.02 -1.17 -7.30
N LEU A 4 -4.97 -1.57 -8.14
CA LEU A 4 -5.85 -2.71 -7.92
C LEU A 4 -5.51 -3.86 -8.88
N ASP A 5 -5.73 -5.08 -8.43
CA ASP A 5 -5.64 -6.30 -9.23
C ASP A 5 -6.95 -7.09 -9.11
N ASP A 6 -7.40 -7.69 -10.21
CA ASP A 6 -8.58 -8.57 -10.23
C ASP A 6 -8.25 -9.95 -9.68
N GLU A 7 -7.01 -10.38 -9.80
CA GLU A 7 -6.54 -11.61 -9.19
C GLU A 7 -6.12 -11.33 -7.75
N GLY A 8 -6.95 -11.80 -6.81
CA GLY A 8 -6.70 -11.67 -5.39
C GLY A 8 -5.57 -12.58 -4.88
N LEU A 9 -5.15 -12.34 -3.63
CA LEU A 9 -4.22 -13.21 -2.91
C LEU A 9 -4.89 -13.74 -1.65
N SER A 10 -4.78 -15.04 -1.40
CA SER A 10 -5.44 -15.68 -0.26
C SER A 10 -4.78 -15.25 1.05
N THR A 11 -5.50 -14.51 1.89
CA THR A 11 -5.00 -14.07 3.21
C THR A 11 -4.43 -15.25 4.04
N PRO A 12 -5.13 -16.39 4.21
CA PRO A 12 -4.54 -17.54 4.91
C PRO A 12 -3.28 -18.11 4.26
N ALA A 13 -3.13 -18.02 2.94
CA ALA A 13 -1.91 -18.48 2.27
C ALA A 13 -0.73 -17.55 2.54
N VAL A 14 -0.96 -16.24 2.55
CA VAL A 14 0.08 -15.25 2.88
C VAL A 14 0.54 -15.40 4.32
N PHE A 15 -0.38 -15.60 5.27
CA PHE A 15 -0.01 -15.86 6.67
C PHE A 15 0.75 -17.17 6.85
N ARG A 16 0.33 -18.28 6.21
CA ARG A 16 1.13 -19.52 6.24
C ARG A 16 2.52 -19.30 5.68
N ARG A 17 2.63 -18.54 4.60
CA ARG A 17 3.93 -18.25 3.98
C ARG A 17 4.80 -17.37 4.88
N TYR A 18 4.19 -16.44 5.61
CA TYR A 18 4.87 -15.67 6.65
C TYR A 18 5.40 -16.58 7.75
N ASP A 19 4.58 -17.50 8.29
CA ASP A 19 5.02 -18.44 9.33
C ASP A 19 6.17 -19.35 8.85
N GLU A 20 6.16 -19.75 7.57
CA GLU A 20 7.24 -20.52 6.95
C GLU A 20 8.57 -19.73 6.80
N LEU A 21 8.48 -18.43 6.50
CA LEU A 21 9.63 -17.54 6.34
C LEU A 21 10.19 -17.06 7.67
N HIS A 22 9.32 -16.91 8.67
CA HIS A 22 9.63 -16.38 9.99
C HIS A 22 9.20 -17.39 11.06
N PRO A 23 9.90 -18.54 11.18
CA PRO A 23 9.52 -19.60 12.11
C PRO A 23 9.65 -19.19 13.58
N GLU A 24 10.44 -18.15 13.85
CA GLU A 24 10.60 -17.55 15.16
C GLU A 24 9.76 -16.25 15.24
N PRO A 25 9.07 -16.00 16.37
CA PRO A 25 8.38 -14.73 16.58
C PRO A 25 9.35 -13.56 16.47
N HIS A 26 8.94 -12.51 15.77
CA HIS A 26 9.60 -11.22 15.79
C HIS A 26 8.60 -10.13 16.13
N ASP A 27 9.09 -9.07 16.75
CA ASP A 27 8.29 -7.89 17.00
C ASP A 27 7.97 -7.20 15.66
N PRO A 28 6.74 -6.70 15.48
CA PRO A 28 6.40 -5.92 14.29
C PRO A 28 7.24 -4.65 14.21
N ALA A 29 7.33 -4.08 13.01
CA ALA A 29 8.03 -2.81 12.81
C ALA A 29 7.47 -1.71 13.75
N PRO A 30 8.33 -0.89 14.38
CA PRO A 30 7.90 0.20 15.24
C PRO A 30 7.11 1.25 14.43
N VAL A 31 6.05 1.79 15.03
CA VAL A 31 5.10 2.69 14.35
C VAL A 31 5.14 4.12 14.87
N GLU A 32 5.90 4.39 15.93
CA GLU A 32 5.95 5.69 16.60
C GLU A 32 6.41 6.80 15.65
N GLU A 33 7.44 6.52 14.85
CA GLU A 33 7.97 7.47 13.86
C GLU A 33 6.96 7.75 12.74
N LEU A 34 6.28 6.71 12.25
CA LEU A 34 5.22 6.83 11.25
C LEU A 34 4.05 7.69 11.78
N ILE A 35 3.59 7.43 13.01
CA ILE A 35 2.50 8.19 13.64
C ILE A 35 2.88 9.66 13.79
N ASN A 36 4.09 9.94 14.29
CA ASN A 36 4.59 11.30 14.44
C ASN A 36 4.68 12.03 13.10
N ALA A 37 5.15 11.36 12.05
CA ALA A 37 5.28 11.92 10.73
C ALA A 37 3.91 12.24 10.09
N LEU A 38 2.94 11.33 10.20
CA LEU A 38 1.57 11.54 9.71
C LEU A 38 0.82 12.64 10.46
N GLY A 39 1.19 12.91 11.72
CA GLY A 39 0.64 14.02 12.51
C GLY A 39 1.24 15.40 12.19
N SER A 40 2.29 15.46 11.36
CA SER A 40 2.97 16.71 11.02
C SER A 40 2.26 17.49 9.90
N GLN A 41 2.52 18.79 9.80
CA GLN A 41 1.95 19.64 8.74
C GLN A 41 2.63 19.45 7.38
N VAL A 42 3.84 18.91 7.36
CA VAL A 42 4.65 18.73 6.14
C VAL A 42 5.14 17.30 6.12
N LEU A 43 4.62 16.52 5.18
CA LEU A 43 5.08 15.16 4.94
C LEU A 43 6.41 15.24 4.19
N GLY A 44 7.48 14.79 4.85
CA GLY A 44 8.76 14.52 4.20
C GLY A 44 8.72 13.17 3.49
N ASP A 45 9.90 12.65 3.11
CA ASP A 45 10.02 11.27 2.65
C ASP A 45 9.66 10.32 3.81
N LEU A 46 8.67 9.45 3.58
CA LEU A 46 8.24 8.43 4.54
C LEU A 46 8.56 7.01 4.04
N SER A 47 9.40 6.92 3.00
CA SER A 47 9.92 5.67 2.50
C SER A 47 10.63 4.92 3.62
N GLY A 48 10.29 3.65 3.80
CA GLY A 48 10.80 2.82 4.89
C GLY A 48 10.01 2.90 6.20
N LEU A 49 9.10 3.87 6.38
CA LEU A 49 8.16 3.89 7.52
C LEU A 49 6.87 3.15 7.22
N PHE A 50 6.50 3.04 5.94
CA PHE A 50 5.36 2.26 5.47
C PHE A 50 5.73 0.78 5.31
N VAL A 51 5.87 0.10 6.44
CA VAL A 51 6.23 -1.33 6.48
C VAL A 51 4.99 -2.21 6.58
N ASN A 52 5.03 -3.33 5.87
CA ASN A 52 4.06 -4.41 6.01
C ASN A 52 4.80 -5.74 6.00
N ASP A 53 4.79 -6.42 7.15
CA ASP A 53 5.51 -7.69 7.34
C ASP A 53 4.96 -8.81 6.42
N LEU A 54 3.75 -8.64 5.87
CA LEU A 54 3.17 -9.57 4.89
C LEU A 54 3.64 -9.32 3.45
N ALA A 55 4.40 -8.25 3.18
CA ALA A 55 4.85 -7.91 1.83
C ALA A 55 5.78 -8.97 1.25
N GLU A 56 6.85 -9.35 1.96
CA GLU A 56 7.78 -10.39 1.52
C GLU A 56 7.05 -11.73 1.25
N PRO A 57 6.24 -12.28 2.18
CA PRO A 57 5.44 -13.48 1.92
C PRO A 57 4.56 -13.35 0.68
N ALA A 58 3.83 -12.24 0.53
CA ALA A 58 2.96 -12.01 -0.63
C ALA A 58 3.75 -12.00 -1.95
N PHE A 59 4.92 -11.36 -1.97
CA PHE A 59 5.81 -11.30 -3.14
C PHE A 59 6.40 -12.66 -3.51
N THR A 60 6.63 -13.54 -2.54
CA THR A 60 7.05 -14.92 -2.86
C THR A 60 5.93 -15.75 -3.49
N LEU A 61 4.66 -15.45 -3.20
CA LEU A 61 3.49 -16.12 -3.78
C LEU A 61 3.07 -15.52 -5.13
N ARG A 62 3.33 -14.22 -5.34
CA ARG A 62 3.00 -13.45 -6.54
C ARG A 62 4.20 -12.59 -6.94
N THR A 63 5.15 -13.16 -7.69
CA THR A 63 6.37 -12.44 -8.10
C THR A 63 6.07 -11.23 -9.00
N ASP A 64 5.02 -11.30 -9.83
CA ASP A 64 4.59 -10.18 -10.65
C ASP A 64 4.02 -9.01 -9.80
N LEU A 65 3.47 -9.29 -8.61
CA LEU A 65 3.08 -8.26 -7.65
C LEU A 65 4.33 -7.55 -7.08
N ALA A 66 5.41 -8.29 -6.83
CA ALA A 66 6.69 -7.72 -6.42
C ALA A 66 7.26 -6.80 -7.50
N GLU A 67 7.20 -7.20 -8.78
CA GLU A 67 7.62 -6.38 -9.91
C GLU A 67 6.81 -5.07 -9.98
N ARG A 68 5.49 -5.14 -9.81
CA ARG A 68 4.64 -3.94 -9.78
C ARG A 68 4.94 -3.05 -8.58
N PHE A 69 5.17 -3.62 -7.41
CA PHE A 69 5.56 -2.86 -6.21
C PHE A 69 6.86 -2.11 -6.45
N ASN A 70 7.91 -2.79 -6.92
CA ASN A 70 9.21 -2.18 -7.20
C ASN A 70 9.14 -1.09 -8.27
N ARG A 71 8.21 -1.18 -9.22
CA ARG A 71 7.97 -0.12 -10.21
C ARG A 71 7.29 1.12 -9.63
N LEU A 72 6.52 0.95 -8.56
CA LEU A 72 5.82 2.02 -7.85
C LEU A 72 6.62 2.58 -6.68
N ASP A 73 7.66 1.89 -6.25
CA ASP A 73 8.55 2.36 -5.20
C ASP A 73 9.24 3.66 -5.65
N GLY A 74 9.15 4.69 -4.81
CA GLY A 74 9.59 6.06 -5.17
C GLY A 74 8.68 6.83 -6.14
N ALA A 75 7.52 6.30 -6.57
CA ALA A 75 6.55 7.05 -7.38
C ALA A 75 5.77 8.10 -6.57
N GLY A 76 5.97 8.16 -5.26
CA GLY A 76 5.38 9.11 -4.33
C GLY A 76 6.23 9.23 -3.06
N ILE A 77 5.62 9.74 -1.99
CA ILE A 77 6.24 9.90 -0.66
C ILE A 77 6.53 8.54 -0.02
N ALA A 78 5.66 7.56 -0.24
CA ALA A 78 5.81 6.19 0.25
C ALA A 78 4.93 5.22 -0.55
N THR A 79 5.36 3.97 -0.63
CA THR A 79 4.62 2.88 -1.28
C THR A 79 4.46 1.72 -0.30
N VAL A 80 3.28 1.10 -0.26
CA VAL A 80 2.96 0.02 0.69
C VAL A 80 2.07 -1.03 0.04
N LEU A 81 2.34 -2.30 0.33
CA LEU A 81 1.37 -3.35 0.06
C LEU A 81 0.28 -3.27 1.12
N SER A 82 -0.98 -3.14 0.72
CA SER A 82 -2.09 -3.08 1.67
C SER A 82 -2.48 -4.48 2.15
N GLY A 83 -2.25 -4.76 3.45
CA GLY A 83 -2.59 -6.03 4.08
C GLY A 83 -1.91 -7.23 3.40
N SER A 84 -2.65 -8.30 3.13
CA SER A 84 -2.11 -9.46 2.39
C SER A 84 -1.97 -9.22 0.87
N GLY A 85 -2.25 -8.01 0.38
CA GLY A 85 -2.32 -7.72 -1.05
C GLY A 85 -3.61 -8.22 -1.71
N PRO A 86 -3.77 -8.00 -3.03
CA PRO A 86 -2.75 -7.49 -3.97
C PRO A 86 -2.70 -5.96 -4.09
N THR A 87 -3.58 -5.23 -3.39
CA THR A 87 -3.65 -3.76 -3.51
C THR A 87 -2.35 -3.10 -3.08
N ILE A 88 -1.79 -2.24 -3.93
CA ILE A 88 -0.63 -1.39 -3.60
C ILE A 88 -1.12 0.04 -3.38
N GLY A 89 -0.79 0.61 -2.23
CA GLY A 89 -1.02 2.02 -1.93
C GLY A 89 0.22 2.83 -2.23
N VAL A 90 0.03 4.01 -2.85
CA VAL A 90 1.07 5.04 -2.99
C VAL A 90 0.56 6.31 -2.33
N LEU A 91 1.31 6.82 -1.36
CA LEU A 91 1.08 8.13 -0.75
C LEU A 91 1.70 9.19 -1.67
N CYS A 92 0.87 10.07 -2.22
CA CYS A 92 1.31 11.13 -3.14
C CYS A 92 1.39 12.47 -2.40
N GLU A 93 2.24 13.37 -2.88
CA GLU A 93 2.44 14.71 -2.31
C GLU A 93 1.23 15.64 -2.46
N SER A 94 0.38 15.38 -3.46
CA SER A 94 -0.77 16.21 -3.79
C SER A 94 -1.82 15.43 -4.58
N VAL A 95 -2.99 16.05 -4.75
CA VAL A 95 -4.07 15.52 -5.59
C VAL A 95 -3.62 15.44 -7.04
N GLU A 96 -2.92 16.48 -7.53
CA GLU A 96 -2.42 16.56 -8.89
C GLU A 96 -1.39 15.46 -9.18
N ALA A 97 -0.49 15.20 -8.25
CA ALA A 97 0.48 14.11 -8.35
C ALA A 97 -0.21 12.73 -8.37
N ALA A 98 -1.23 12.54 -7.53
CA ALA A 98 -2.01 11.30 -7.50
C ALA A 98 -2.78 11.06 -8.80
N ASP A 99 -3.41 12.10 -9.35
CA ASP A 99 -4.15 12.02 -10.62
C ASP A 99 -3.20 11.79 -11.81
N ALA A 100 -2.02 12.43 -11.83
CA ALA A 100 -1.01 12.22 -12.85
C ALA A 100 -0.49 10.77 -12.84
N LEU A 101 -0.14 10.24 -11.66
CA LEU A 101 0.31 8.86 -11.50
C LEU A 101 -0.77 7.86 -11.90
N ALA A 102 -2.02 8.05 -11.45
CA ALA A 102 -3.13 7.18 -11.83
C ALA A 102 -3.38 7.19 -13.34
N GLY A 103 -3.27 8.36 -13.99
CA GLY A 103 -3.39 8.50 -15.44
C GLY A 103 -2.26 7.81 -16.21
N GLN A 104 -1.02 7.85 -15.71
CA GLN A 104 0.10 7.11 -16.28
C GLN A 104 -0.14 5.60 -16.19
N LEU A 105 -0.42 5.08 -14.99
CA LEU A 105 -0.64 3.66 -14.76
C LEU A 105 -1.84 3.11 -15.56
N SER A 106 -2.89 3.92 -15.71
CA SER A 106 -4.05 3.57 -16.55
C SER A 106 -3.67 3.38 -18.02
N LYS A 107 -2.78 4.22 -18.57
CA LYS A 107 -2.27 4.06 -19.95
C LYS A 107 -1.43 2.80 -20.12
N GLU A 108 -0.83 2.32 -19.04
CA GLU A 108 -0.08 1.07 -18.98
C GLU A 108 -0.97 -0.16 -18.74
N GLY A 109 -2.29 0.04 -18.65
CA GLY A 109 -3.28 -1.03 -18.45
C GLY A 109 -3.48 -1.44 -16.99
N LEU A 110 -2.87 -0.72 -16.03
CA LEU A 110 -3.09 -0.96 -14.61
C LEU A 110 -4.31 -0.17 -14.13
N ARG A 111 -5.12 -0.80 -13.27
CA ARG A 111 -6.26 -0.13 -12.67
C ARG A 111 -5.80 0.65 -11.45
N ALA A 112 -5.58 1.94 -11.64
CA ALA A 112 -5.23 2.87 -10.58
C ALA A 112 -6.41 3.79 -10.25
N VAL A 113 -6.68 3.99 -8.96
CA VAL A 113 -7.73 4.88 -8.47
C VAL A 113 -7.15 5.86 -7.46
N ARG A 114 -7.49 7.15 -7.60
CA ARG A 114 -7.22 8.11 -6.53
C ARG A 114 -8.17 7.82 -5.36
N ALA A 115 -7.63 7.90 -4.16
CA ALA A 115 -8.38 7.79 -2.92
C ALA A 115 -7.80 8.82 -1.95
N ASP A 116 -8.69 9.48 -1.20
CA ASP A 116 -8.35 10.48 -0.19
C ASP A 116 -8.60 9.90 1.20
N GLY A 117 -7.82 10.34 2.18
CA GLY A 117 -7.94 9.88 3.57
C GLY A 117 -7.26 10.84 4.56
N PRO A 118 -7.60 10.78 5.85
CA PRO A 118 -8.67 9.96 6.43
C PRO A 118 -10.07 10.49 6.05
N VAL A 119 -11.04 9.58 5.91
CA VAL A 119 -12.46 9.90 5.68
C VAL A 119 -13.33 9.31 6.79
N ALA A 120 -14.57 9.77 6.90
CA ALA A 120 -15.52 9.21 7.86
C ALA A 120 -15.72 7.70 7.62
N GLY A 121 -15.77 6.93 8.71
CA GLY A 121 -16.13 5.51 8.67
C GLY A 121 -17.60 5.28 8.27
N ALA A 122 -18.14 4.08 8.50
CA ALA A 122 -19.53 3.78 8.17
C ALA A 122 -20.52 4.75 8.85
N HIS A 123 -21.28 5.48 8.05
CA HIS A 123 -22.27 6.45 8.52
C HIS A 123 -23.46 6.53 7.57
N ILE A 124 -24.59 7.01 8.05
CA ILE A 124 -25.80 7.18 7.24
C ILE A 124 -25.62 8.43 6.37
N VAL A 125 -25.58 8.22 5.05
CA VAL A 125 -25.68 9.29 4.06
C VAL A 125 -27.13 9.40 3.60
N ARG A 126 -27.71 10.59 3.68
CA ARG A 126 -29.01 10.86 3.05
C ARG A 126 -28.73 11.25 1.61
N SER A 127 -29.22 10.46 0.67
CA SER A 127 -29.29 10.87 -0.74
C SER A 127 -30.39 11.92 -0.90
N SER A 128 -30.00 13.13 -1.28
CA SER A 128 -30.91 14.18 -1.76
C SER A 128 -31.29 13.95 -3.20
#